data_AF-A0A2N0NL91-F1
#
_entry.id   AF-A0A2N0NL91-F1
#
_cell.length_a   1.000
_cell.length_b   1.000
_cell.length_c   1.000
_cell.angle_alpha   90.00
_cell.angle_beta   90.00
_cell.angle_gamma   90.00
#
_symmetry.space_group_name_H-M   'P 1'
#
loop_
_entity.id
_entity.type
_entity.pdbx_description
1 polymer ?
#
loop_
_entity_poly.entity_id
_entity_poly.type
_entity_poly.pdbx_seq_one_letter_code
_entity_poly.pdbx_strand_id
1 'polypeptide(L)'
;MEVGKLDEKNSFDPTPRLKSSPVPIFFVSFNWVDDNCIHCGEKYTSTIIRYQKYCKKCLSCYLNNITDNNIYLDVYLFTKDLECNEHKISRTKIPRNIQECCRNCLTILCFKQIPEHFSISSDLSVYHNQTQNMIESEKYCKLCGKLLLLNQGLREPMLCILCSNCYLISSGCIESTLTKKLISIIYLPWWDATIICYCCKILVFTSNCQKYCENCFIFFIGCRYCLTTNLIFGITNQSQCKKCKRVSTIILDSKKIISINSGNSVLDDFLISIRSYQSEMAKFTDVIKNIDKYFVPSLIRDTFESRYFSPRILMKYIPYSQFKNVKKIAEGGFSIVYQATLLDDIKCNNYLDVMERKDIFILKRFKNSQYAKEYFLRELESNHYSYTDYGDYDYPMVIKTCGFTKDPRLNGLDSYILVMEYASGGDLHKYLQKNFTKIKWKKKLSILSRIINGLRGIHITNFIHRDLHSGNILVDLSADHYRNYRNCKIGDLGLSRPANDTLLDNEIYGVIPYIAPEIFKGSAFSKESDIYSLGMIMWELTT
;
A
#
# COMPACT_ATOMS: atom_id res chain seq x y z
N MET A 1 -20.23 2.49 -13.95
CA MET A 1 -20.31 1.26 -14.76
C MET A 1 -20.67 0.14 -13.80
N GLU A 2 -21.92 -0.31 -13.86
CA GLU A 2 -22.50 -1.29 -12.92
C GLU A 2 -21.76 -2.62 -13.04
N VAL A 3 -20.99 -2.95 -11.99
CA VAL A 3 -20.42 -4.28 -11.82
C VAL A 3 -21.56 -5.18 -11.36
N GLY A 4 -21.93 -6.13 -12.20
CA GLY A 4 -23.09 -7.00 -12.04
C GLY A 4 -23.22 -7.56 -10.63
N LYS A 5 -24.44 -7.46 -10.08
CA LYS A 5 -24.90 -8.29 -8.98
C LYS A 5 -24.71 -9.74 -9.38
N LEU A 6 -23.64 -10.37 -8.91
CA LEU A 6 -23.53 -11.82 -8.88
C LEU A 6 -24.55 -12.32 -7.85
N ASP A 7 -25.50 -13.12 -8.34
CA ASP A 7 -26.60 -13.73 -7.62
C ASP A 7 -26.23 -14.20 -6.20
N GLU A 8 -26.98 -13.74 -5.20
CA GLU A 8 -26.93 -14.20 -3.81
C GLU A 8 -27.31 -15.68 -3.61
N LYS A 9 -27.60 -16.43 -4.68
CA LYS A 9 -28.11 -17.82 -4.62
C LYS A 9 -27.08 -18.93 -4.79
N ASN A 10 -25.82 -18.64 -5.15
CA ASN A 10 -24.75 -19.64 -5.10
C ASN A 10 -23.89 -19.41 -3.85
N SER A 11 -23.92 -20.35 -2.91
CA SER A 11 -23.07 -20.34 -1.72
C SER A 11 -21.59 -20.50 -2.11
N PHE A 12 -20.91 -19.39 -2.38
CA PHE A 12 -19.48 -19.40 -2.65
C PHE A 12 -18.71 -20.00 -1.44
N ASP A 13 -18.04 -21.13 -1.65
CA ASP A 13 -17.09 -21.74 -0.72
C ASP A 13 -15.68 -21.63 -1.31
N PRO A 14 -14.74 -20.91 -0.67
CA PRO A 14 -13.37 -20.79 -1.16
C PRO A 14 -12.61 -22.13 -1.23
N THR A 15 -12.97 -23.12 -0.42
CA THR A 15 -12.32 -24.44 -0.41
C THR A 15 -13.35 -25.57 -0.35
N PRO A 16 -14.15 -25.79 -1.41
CA PRO A 16 -15.35 -26.63 -1.39
C PRO A 16 -15.08 -28.12 -1.12
N ARG A 17 -13.82 -28.56 -1.27
CA ARG A 17 -13.39 -29.94 -1.01
C ARG A 17 -12.86 -30.17 0.41
N LEU A 18 -12.78 -29.13 1.22
CA LEU A 18 -12.38 -29.20 2.63
C LEU A 18 -13.61 -28.90 3.50
N LYS A 19 -13.68 -29.42 4.73
CA LYS A 19 -14.65 -28.96 5.74
C LYS A 19 -14.05 -27.83 6.57
N SER A 20 -14.90 -27.04 7.22
CA SER A 20 -14.44 -26.13 8.27
C SER A 20 -14.13 -26.94 9.52
N SER A 21 -12.98 -26.72 10.14
CA SER A 21 -12.61 -27.41 11.37
C SER A 21 -13.63 -27.14 12.49
N PRO A 22 -13.95 -28.14 13.33
CA PRO A 22 -14.81 -27.93 14.50
C PRO A 22 -14.12 -27.11 15.59
N VAL A 23 -12.78 -27.15 15.63
CA VAL A 23 -11.94 -26.42 16.61
C VAL A 23 -10.99 -25.46 15.90
N PRO A 24 -10.54 -24.36 16.53
CA PRO A 24 -9.61 -23.43 15.89
C PRO A 24 -8.24 -24.06 15.65
N ILE A 25 -7.64 -23.74 14.51
CA ILE A 25 -6.29 -24.16 14.11
C ILE A 25 -5.28 -23.15 14.67
N PHE A 26 -4.74 -23.45 15.85
CA PHE A 26 -3.77 -22.58 16.54
C PHE A 26 -2.31 -22.98 16.34
N PHE A 27 -2.05 -24.13 15.72
CA PHE A 27 -0.68 -24.63 15.53
C PHE A 27 0.09 -23.94 14.41
N VAL A 28 -0.49 -22.96 13.69
CA VAL A 28 0.21 -22.16 12.67
C VAL A 28 0.13 -20.68 13.00
N SER A 29 1.17 -19.90 12.70
CA SER A 29 1.12 -18.44 12.89
C SER A 29 0.51 -17.73 11.68
N PHE A 30 -0.09 -16.56 11.91
CA PHE A 30 -0.44 -15.60 10.85
C PHE A 30 0.70 -14.66 10.48
N ASN A 31 1.83 -14.79 11.19
CA ASN A 31 3.07 -14.09 10.99
C ASN A 31 4.19 -15.10 10.73
N TRP A 32 4.72 -15.16 9.51
CA TRP A 32 5.74 -16.16 9.16
C TRP A 32 7.07 -15.97 9.92
N VAL A 33 7.35 -14.78 10.47
CA VAL A 33 8.59 -14.53 11.23
C VAL A 33 8.52 -14.98 12.68
N ASP A 34 7.34 -15.32 13.22
CA ASP A 34 7.24 -15.78 14.61
C ASP A 34 8.09 -17.04 14.83
N ASP A 35 8.95 -17.04 15.83
CA ASP A 35 9.78 -18.22 16.17
C ASP A 35 9.13 -19.11 17.22
N ASN A 36 8.30 -18.53 18.08
CA ASN A 36 7.62 -19.23 19.16
C ASN A 36 6.11 -19.25 18.93
N CYS A 37 5.48 -20.34 19.33
CA CYS A 37 4.05 -20.54 19.24
C CYS A 37 3.32 -19.53 20.11
N ILE A 38 2.56 -18.66 19.47
CA ILE A 38 1.73 -17.64 20.12
C ILE A 38 0.70 -18.21 21.12
N HIS A 39 0.42 -19.52 21.07
CA HIS A 39 -0.59 -20.16 21.89
C HIS A 39 -0.02 -20.97 23.06
N CYS A 40 1.19 -21.52 22.94
CA CYS A 40 1.79 -22.37 23.98
C CYS A 40 3.25 -22.05 24.31
N GLY A 41 3.86 -21.03 23.69
CA GLY A 41 5.23 -20.59 23.93
C GLY A 41 6.33 -21.45 23.29
N GLU A 42 6.03 -22.69 22.92
CA GLU A 42 7.01 -23.61 22.32
C GLU A 42 7.53 -23.13 20.97
N LYS A 43 8.80 -23.41 20.67
CA LYS A 43 9.40 -23.08 19.36
C LYS A 43 8.65 -23.75 18.21
N TYR A 44 8.38 -22.99 17.16
CA TYR A 44 7.81 -23.54 15.93
C TYR A 44 8.79 -24.52 15.25
N THR A 45 8.25 -25.59 14.66
CA THR A 45 8.99 -26.47 13.74
C THR A 45 8.67 -26.08 12.30
N SER A 46 9.67 -26.15 11.42
CA SER A 46 9.47 -25.92 9.99
C SER A 46 9.15 -27.21 9.23
N THR A 47 8.27 -27.13 8.22
CA THR A 47 8.09 -28.22 7.27
C THR A 47 9.34 -28.41 6.41
N ILE A 48 9.52 -29.63 5.88
CA ILE A 48 10.77 -30.00 5.17
C ILE A 48 10.93 -29.22 3.86
N ILE A 49 9.83 -28.98 3.14
CA ILE A 49 9.90 -28.53 1.74
C ILE A 49 9.67 -27.02 1.60
N ARG A 50 8.81 -26.45 2.45
CA ARG A 50 8.36 -25.05 2.34
C ARG A 50 8.74 -24.20 3.54
N TYR A 51 9.48 -24.79 4.48
CA TYR A 51 9.84 -24.16 5.75
C TYR A 51 8.66 -23.50 6.49
N GLN A 52 7.45 -24.04 6.29
CA GLN A 52 6.25 -23.50 6.92
C GLN A 52 6.29 -23.81 8.41
N LYS A 53 6.15 -22.77 9.23
CA LYS A 53 6.22 -22.91 10.68
C LYS A 53 4.92 -23.46 11.25
N TYR A 54 5.02 -24.53 12.04
CA TYR A 54 3.91 -25.12 12.78
C TYR A 54 4.34 -25.67 14.15
N CYS A 55 3.45 -25.63 15.15
CA CYS A 55 3.74 -26.02 16.51
C CYS A 55 3.32 -27.48 16.72
N LYS A 56 4.28 -28.37 16.98
CA LYS A 56 4.03 -29.80 17.19
C LYS A 56 3.08 -30.06 18.36
N LYS A 57 3.26 -29.37 19.48
CA LYS A 57 2.42 -29.52 20.68
C LYS A 57 0.97 -29.15 20.39
N CYS A 58 0.74 -27.95 19.85
CA CYS A 58 -0.61 -27.50 19.47
C CYS A 58 -1.24 -28.35 18.37
N LEU A 59 -0.45 -28.88 17.42
CA LEU A 59 -0.95 -29.80 16.41
C LEU A 59 -1.43 -31.11 17.05
N SER A 60 -0.65 -31.69 17.97
CA SER A 60 -1.05 -32.88 18.72
C SER A 60 -2.35 -32.65 19.49
N CYS A 61 -2.47 -31.51 20.20
CA CYS A 61 -3.71 -31.12 20.86
C CYS A 61 -4.88 -30.95 19.88
N TYR A 62 -4.65 -30.36 18.71
CA TYR A 62 -5.67 -30.21 17.67
C TYR A 62 -6.17 -31.57 17.18
N LEU A 63 -5.27 -32.52 16.91
CA LEU A 63 -5.62 -33.87 16.46
C LEU A 63 -6.38 -34.67 17.51
N ASN A 64 -6.13 -34.44 18.81
CA ASN A 64 -6.90 -35.05 19.89
C ASN A 64 -8.36 -34.57 19.94
N ASN A 65 -8.61 -33.34 19.50
CA ASN A 65 -9.92 -32.70 19.63
C ASN A 65 -10.81 -32.87 18.39
N ILE A 66 -10.35 -33.61 17.38
CA ILE A 66 -11.12 -33.89 16.16
C ILE A 66 -11.45 -35.37 16.14
N THR A 67 -12.74 -35.68 16.19
CA THR A 67 -13.25 -37.05 16.35
C THR A 67 -13.83 -37.65 15.07
N ASP A 68 -13.98 -36.86 14.00
CA ASP A 68 -14.49 -37.32 12.71
C ASP A 68 -13.40 -37.45 11.64
N ASN A 69 -13.73 -38.14 10.54
CA ASN A 69 -12.80 -38.43 9.44
C ASN A 69 -12.83 -37.39 8.31
N ASN A 70 -13.38 -36.19 8.53
CA ASN A 70 -13.44 -35.17 7.49
C ASN A 70 -12.06 -34.59 7.16
N ILE A 71 -11.91 -34.10 5.93
CA ILE A 71 -10.67 -33.44 5.49
C ILE A 71 -10.76 -31.95 5.83
N TYR A 72 -10.03 -31.54 6.86
CA TYR A 72 -9.92 -30.15 7.30
C TYR A 72 -8.70 -29.42 6.75
N LEU A 73 -7.64 -30.18 6.47
CA LEU A 73 -6.34 -29.68 6.09
C LEU A 73 -5.86 -30.42 4.83
N ASP A 74 -5.39 -29.65 3.84
CA ASP A 74 -4.69 -30.20 2.68
C ASP A 74 -3.18 -30.22 2.95
N VAL A 75 -2.70 -31.39 3.38
CA VAL A 75 -1.33 -31.61 3.87
C VAL A 75 -0.69 -32.76 3.11
N TYR A 76 0.59 -32.58 2.76
CA TYR A 76 1.46 -33.66 2.30
C TYR A 76 2.24 -34.23 3.48
N LEU A 77 2.17 -35.55 3.62
CA LEU A 77 2.73 -36.30 4.73
C LEU A 77 3.79 -37.26 4.20
N PHE A 78 4.85 -37.41 4.97
CA PHE A 78 5.84 -38.46 4.79
C PHE A 78 5.86 -39.32 6.05
N THR A 79 5.63 -40.61 5.87
CA THR A 79 5.85 -41.60 6.92
C THR A 79 7.26 -42.13 6.74
N LYS A 80 8.14 -41.86 7.70
CA LYS A 80 9.45 -42.54 7.74
C LYS A 80 9.19 -44.03 7.99
N ASP A 81 9.82 -44.88 7.19
CA ASP A 81 9.90 -46.32 7.44
C ASP A 81 10.68 -46.56 8.74
N LEU A 82 9.98 -46.50 9.86
CA LEU A 82 10.43 -47.08 11.11
C LEU A 82 9.30 -47.99 11.57
N GLU A 83 9.70 -49.17 12.03
CA GLU A 83 8.87 -50.25 12.55
C GLU A 83 7.96 -49.76 13.67
N CYS A 84 6.89 -49.06 13.29
CA CYS A 84 5.83 -48.69 14.20
C CYS A 84 5.01 -49.95 14.44
N ASN A 85 5.25 -50.59 15.58
CA ASN A 85 4.58 -51.83 15.98
C ASN A 85 3.05 -51.70 16.08
N GLU A 86 2.48 -50.49 16.00
CA GLU A 86 1.04 -50.26 16.03
C GLU A 86 0.34 -50.39 14.67
N HIS A 87 1.05 -50.50 13.53
CA HIS A 87 0.36 -50.77 12.26
C HIS A 87 1.15 -51.61 11.22
N LYS A 88 0.47 -52.64 10.68
CA LYS A 88 0.70 -53.14 9.30
C LYS A 88 0.12 -52.13 8.29
N ILE A 89 0.74 -50.96 8.11
CA ILE A 89 0.41 -50.12 6.94
C ILE A 89 1.15 -50.71 5.74
N SER A 90 0.38 -51.22 4.78
CA SER A 90 0.86 -51.63 3.46
C SER A 90 1.73 -50.53 2.85
N ARG A 91 2.93 -50.91 2.38
CA ARG A 91 3.98 -50.09 1.73
C ARG A 91 3.53 -49.26 0.50
N THR A 92 2.23 -49.22 0.19
CA THR A 92 1.67 -48.68 -1.06
C THR A 92 0.57 -47.61 -0.87
N LYS A 93 0.12 -47.30 0.36
CA LYS A 93 -1.01 -46.38 0.57
C LYS A 93 -0.58 -45.09 1.27
N ILE A 94 -0.49 -43.99 0.52
CA ILE A 94 -0.24 -42.64 1.04
C ILE A 94 -1.47 -42.20 1.88
N PRO A 95 -1.28 -41.80 3.15
CA PRO A 95 -2.37 -41.33 4.01
C PRO A 95 -3.11 -40.13 3.39
N ARG A 96 -4.45 -40.20 3.36
CA ARG A 96 -5.30 -39.15 2.77
C ARG A 96 -5.53 -38.00 3.75
N ASN A 97 -5.66 -38.30 5.03
CA ASN A 97 -5.79 -37.30 6.10
C ASN A 97 -4.67 -37.45 7.15
N ILE A 98 -4.54 -36.43 8.02
CA ILE A 98 -3.52 -36.41 9.09
C ILE A 98 -3.84 -37.36 10.25
N GLN A 99 -5.08 -37.84 10.34
CA GLN A 99 -5.56 -38.75 11.38
C GLN A 99 -5.23 -40.22 11.10
N GLU A 100 -5.02 -40.57 9.83
CA GLU A 100 -4.62 -41.91 9.36
C GLU A 100 -3.16 -42.28 9.69
N CYS A 101 -2.39 -41.36 10.29
CA CYS A 101 -0.96 -41.55 10.58
C CYS A 101 -0.69 -41.74 12.08
N CYS A 102 0.25 -42.63 12.42
CA CYS A 102 0.80 -42.70 13.78
C CYS A 102 1.47 -41.37 14.15
N ARG A 103 1.11 -40.83 15.32
CA ARG A 103 1.54 -39.51 15.83
C ARG A 103 3.06 -39.40 16.00
N ASN A 104 3.75 -40.52 16.22
CA ASN A 104 5.20 -40.57 16.39
C ASN A 104 5.96 -40.71 15.06
N CYS A 105 5.28 -41.07 13.96
CA CYS A 105 5.89 -41.29 12.64
C CYS A 105 5.53 -40.19 11.62
N LEU A 106 4.70 -39.23 12.02
CA LEU A 106 4.19 -38.17 11.15
C LEU A 106 5.25 -37.10 10.87
N THR A 107 5.71 -37.03 9.63
CA THR A 107 6.49 -35.89 9.13
C THR A 107 5.64 -35.07 8.16
N ILE A 108 5.47 -33.78 8.43
CA ILE A 108 4.71 -32.88 7.55
C ILE A 108 5.67 -32.29 6.51
N LEU A 109 5.41 -32.58 5.24
CA LEU A 109 6.19 -32.07 4.12
C LEU A 109 5.79 -30.64 3.76
N CYS A 110 4.49 -30.38 3.65
CA CYS A 110 3.93 -29.05 3.42
C CYS A 110 2.41 -28.98 3.69
N PHE A 111 1.92 -27.76 3.93
CA PHE A 111 0.50 -27.39 3.95
C PHE A 111 0.15 -26.64 2.66
N LYS A 112 -0.81 -27.10 1.86
CA LYS A 112 -1.22 -26.40 0.63
C LYS A 112 -2.00 -25.11 0.91
N GLN A 113 -2.74 -25.07 2.02
CA GLN A 113 -3.49 -23.88 2.47
C GLN A 113 -2.61 -22.75 3.04
N ILE A 114 -1.29 -22.90 3.09
CA ILE A 114 -0.37 -21.88 3.63
C ILE A 114 0.68 -21.62 2.55
N PRO A 115 0.54 -20.61 1.70
CA PRO A 115 1.51 -20.40 0.63
C PRO A 115 2.89 -20.02 1.17
N GLU A 116 3.92 -20.26 0.38
CA GLU A 116 5.27 -19.82 0.70
C GLU A 116 5.44 -18.32 0.43
N HIS A 117 6.32 -17.67 1.19
CA HIS A 117 6.55 -16.23 1.10
C HIS A 117 7.75 -15.82 0.23
N PHE A 118 8.69 -16.74 -0.03
CA PHE A 118 9.88 -16.51 -0.85
C PHE A 118 10.06 -17.62 -1.90
N SER A 119 10.49 -17.24 -3.10
CA SER A 119 11.01 -18.18 -4.09
C SER A 119 12.31 -18.77 -3.55
N ILE A 120 12.27 -20.02 -3.06
CA ILE A 120 13.48 -20.72 -2.67
C ILE A 120 14.27 -21.05 -3.94
N SER A 121 15.54 -20.64 -3.98
CA SER A 121 16.56 -21.26 -4.82
C SER A 121 16.64 -22.73 -4.42
N SER A 122 16.10 -23.60 -5.27
CA SER A 122 15.95 -25.02 -5.03
C SER A 122 17.31 -25.71 -4.89
N ASP A 123 17.87 -25.75 -3.68
CA ASP A 123 18.80 -26.82 -3.32
C ASP A 123 17.98 -27.99 -2.72
N LEU A 124 17.11 -28.55 -3.56
CA LEU A 124 16.34 -29.77 -3.28
C LEU A 124 17.24 -31.02 -3.32
N SER A 125 18.54 -30.86 -3.56
CA SER A 125 19.51 -31.94 -3.71
C SER A 125 19.61 -32.84 -2.47
N VAL A 126 19.36 -32.29 -1.28
CA VAL A 126 19.43 -33.01 0.01
C VAL A 126 18.25 -33.99 0.20
N TYR A 127 17.14 -33.83 -0.54
CA TYR A 127 15.91 -34.64 -0.41
C TYR A 127 15.46 -35.30 -1.72
N HIS A 128 16.40 -35.53 -2.65
CA HIS A 128 16.14 -35.93 -4.04
C HIS A 128 15.19 -37.14 -4.19
N ASN A 129 15.35 -38.18 -3.37
CA ASN A 129 14.50 -39.38 -3.44
C ASN A 129 13.09 -39.18 -2.83
N GLN A 130 12.94 -38.30 -1.84
CA GLN A 130 11.66 -38.05 -1.14
C GLN A 130 10.78 -37.07 -1.92
N THR A 131 11.39 -36.20 -2.72
CA THR A 131 10.71 -35.18 -3.54
C THR A 131 10.23 -35.74 -4.87
N GLN A 132 10.93 -36.69 -5.48
CA GLN A 132 10.58 -37.24 -6.79
C GLN A 132 9.24 -38.00 -6.79
N ASN A 133 9.00 -38.89 -5.82
CA ASN A 133 7.72 -39.59 -5.65
C ASN A 133 6.56 -38.62 -5.39
N MET A 134 6.83 -37.53 -4.65
CA MET A 134 5.82 -36.52 -4.37
C MET A 134 5.50 -35.68 -5.62
N ILE A 135 6.50 -35.24 -6.38
CA ILE A 135 6.33 -34.52 -7.66
C ILE A 135 5.49 -35.35 -8.64
N GLU A 136 5.72 -36.67 -8.73
CA GLU A 136 4.89 -37.55 -9.57
C GLU A 136 3.44 -37.64 -9.08
N SER A 137 3.23 -37.71 -7.76
CA SER A 137 1.89 -37.71 -7.15
C SER A 137 1.13 -36.39 -7.33
N GLU A 138 1.84 -35.28 -7.55
CA GLU A 138 1.27 -33.95 -7.78
C GLU A 138 0.83 -33.70 -9.22
N LYS A 139 1.00 -34.65 -10.14
CA LYS A 139 0.36 -34.58 -11.46
C LYS A 139 -1.15 -34.43 -11.34
N TYR A 140 -1.75 -34.91 -10.25
CA TYR A 140 -3.18 -34.81 -9.99
C TYR A 140 -3.45 -34.08 -8.68
N CYS A 141 -4.51 -33.26 -8.66
CA CYS A 141 -4.97 -32.63 -7.43
C CYS A 141 -5.47 -33.69 -6.43
N LYS A 142 -4.88 -33.78 -5.23
CA LYS A 142 -5.28 -34.71 -4.17
C LYS A 142 -6.76 -34.62 -3.77
N LEU A 143 -7.35 -33.43 -3.88
CA LEU A 143 -8.72 -33.15 -3.45
C LEU A 143 -9.80 -33.50 -4.50
N CYS A 144 -9.49 -33.44 -5.80
CA CYS A 144 -10.48 -33.69 -6.85
C CYS A 144 -10.04 -34.66 -7.96
N GLY A 145 -8.80 -35.13 -7.94
CA GLY A 145 -8.24 -36.05 -8.93
C GLY A 145 -7.99 -35.45 -10.32
N LYS A 146 -8.24 -34.15 -10.55
CA LYS A 146 -8.00 -33.52 -11.85
C LYS A 146 -6.51 -33.36 -12.13
N LEU A 147 -6.12 -33.60 -13.39
CA LEU A 147 -4.76 -33.43 -13.88
C LEU A 147 -4.34 -31.94 -13.85
N LEU A 148 -3.19 -31.67 -13.25
CA LEU A 148 -2.48 -30.39 -13.28
C LEU A 148 -1.47 -30.47 -14.45
N LEU A 149 -1.88 -30.05 -15.67
CA LEU A 149 -1.02 -30.07 -16.86
C LEU A 149 0.19 -29.13 -16.67
N LEU A 150 1.36 -29.70 -16.41
CA LEU A 150 2.66 -29.02 -16.46
C LEU A 150 3.41 -29.45 -17.72
N ASN A 151 2.98 -28.93 -18.86
CA ASN A 151 3.77 -28.94 -20.08
C ASN A 151 3.73 -27.52 -20.65
N GLN A 152 4.61 -26.66 -20.12
CA GLN A 152 5.12 -25.43 -20.73
C GLN A 152 5.97 -24.66 -19.70
N GLY A 153 7.29 -24.83 -19.75
CA GLY A 153 8.30 -23.82 -19.40
C GLY A 153 8.32 -23.14 -18.01
N LEU A 154 7.43 -23.46 -17.07
CA LEU A 154 7.43 -22.84 -15.74
C LEU A 154 8.65 -23.31 -14.94
N ARG A 155 9.49 -22.35 -14.52
CA ARG A 155 10.63 -22.57 -13.61
C ARG A 155 10.22 -22.78 -12.14
N GLU A 156 8.93 -22.67 -11.82
CA GLU A 156 8.40 -22.77 -10.46
C GLU A 156 8.14 -24.24 -10.06
N PRO A 157 8.49 -24.66 -8.82
CA PRO A 157 8.27 -26.04 -8.39
C PRO A 157 6.78 -26.40 -8.42
N MET A 158 6.44 -27.57 -8.97
CA MET A 158 5.08 -28.18 -9.04
C MET A 158 4.29 -28.09 -7.72
N LEU A 159 5.01 -28.07 -6.60
CA LEU A 159 4.53 -27.96 -5.23
C LEU A 159 3.87 -26.63 -4.87
N CYS A 160 4.05 -25.57 -5.68
CA CYS A 160 3.53 -24.21 -5.45
C CYS A 160 2.06 -24.09 -5.86
N ILE A 161 1.56 -25.09 -6.59
CA ILE A 161 0.37 -24.95 -7.42
C ILE A 161 -0.88 -25.36 -6.63
N LEU A 162 -1.92 -24.52 -6.72
CA LEU A 162 -3.26 -24.79 -6.22
C LEU A 162 -4.21 -25.08 -7.40
N CYS A 163 -5.06 -26.10 -7.25
CA CYS A 163 -6.07 -26.43 -8.25
C CYS A 163 -7.23 -25.43 -8.18
N SER A 164 -7.54 -24.77 -9.31
CA SER A 164 -8.61 -23.77 -9.39
C SER A 164 -10.00 -24.34 -9.10
N ASN A 165 -10.19 -25.67 -9.17
CA ASN A 165 -11.45 -26.33 -8.80
C ASN A 165 -11.61 -26.60 -7.30
N CYS A 166 -10.52 -26.53 -6.53
CA CYS A 166 -10.50 -26.83 -5.10
C CYS A 166 -10.17 -25.61 -4.24
N TYR A 167 -9.55 -24.60 -4.84
CA TYR A 167 -9.19 -23.33 -4.25
C TYR A 167 -9.79 -22.23 -5.12
N LEU A 168 -10.89 -21.66 -4.66
CA LEU A 168 -11.64 -20.64 -5.38
C LEU A 168 -11.33 -19.27 -4.78
N ILE A 169 -10.89 -18.34 -5.63
CA ILE A 169 -10.79 -16.93 -5.28
C ILE A 169 -12.06 -16.23 -5.75
N SER A 170 -12.62 -15.35 -4.94
CA SER A 170 -13.68 -14.45 -5.39
C SER A 170 -13.49 -13.05 -4.81
N SER A 171 -14.22 -12.11 -5.38
CA SER A 171 -14.32 -10.74 -4.89
C SER A 171 -15.77 -10.39 -4.59
N GLY A 172 -15.96 -9.41 -3.73
CA GLY A 172 -17.26 -8.82 -3.42
C GLY A 172 -17.11 -7.38 -2.95
N CYS A 173 -18.19 -6.84 -2.40
CA CYS A 173 -18.20 -5.55 -1.74
C CYS A 173 -18.74 -5.67 -0.32
N ILE A 174 -18.27 -4.80 0.57
CA ILE A 174 -18.78 -4.63 1.93
C ILE A 174 -18.94 -3.14 2.22
N GLU A 175 -19.87 -2.76 3.09
CA GLU A 175 -20.03 -1.36 3.50
C GLU A 175 -18.84 -0.90 4.36
N SER A 176 -18.29 0.26 4.03
CA SER A 176 -17.33 0.94 4.88
C SER A 176 -18.03 1.56 6.09
N THR A 177 -17.49 1.30 7.28
CA THR A 177 -18.00 1.92 8.50
C THR A 177 -17.73 3.42 8.57
N LEU A 178 -16.73 3.91 7.82
CA LEU A 178 -16.32 5.31 7.83
C LEU A 178 -17.15 6.15 6.83
N THR A 179 -17.26 5.70 5.58
CA THR A 179 -17.89 6.51 4.51
C THR A 179 -19.29 6.08 4.13
N LYS A 180 -19.76 4.92 4.61
CA LYS A 180 -21.01 4.29 4.15
C LYS A 180 -21.02 3.89 2.66
N LYS A 181 -19.88 4.02 1.97
CA LYS A 181 -19.70 3.56 0.58
C LYS A 181 -19.28 2.09 0.57
N LEU A 182 -19.57 1.42 -0.55
CA LEU A 182 -19.10 0.05 -0.80
C LEU A 182 -17.58 0.05 -1.04
N ILE A 183 -16.89 -0.82 -0.32
CA ILE A 183 -15.45 -1.09 -0.46
C ILE A 183 -15.22 -2.53 -0.90
N SER A 184 -14.15 -2.77 -1.65
CA SER A 184 -13.84 -4.08 -2.22
C SER A 184 -13.31 -5.05 -1.16
N ILE A 185 -13.71 -6.31 -1.29
CA ILE A 185 -13.21 -7.43 -0.49
C ILE A 185 -12.84 -8.59 -1.41
N ILE A 186 -11.71 -9.24 -1.15
CA ILE A 186 -11.25 -10.44 -1.83
C ILE A 186 -11.23 -11.59 -0.83
N TYR A 187 -11.71 -12.75 -1.26
CA TYR A 187 -11.74 -13.97 -0.48
C TYR A 187 -10.65 -14.92 -0.99
N LEU A 188 -9.54 -15.00 -0.26
CA LEU A 188 -8.43 -15.90 -0.57
C LEU A 188 -8.68 -17.28 0.06
N PRO A 189 -8.54 -18.36 -0.70
CA PRO A 189 -8.75 -19.72 -0.23
C PRO A 189 -7.58 -20.29 0.60
N TRP A 190 -6.69 -19.43 1.10
CA TRP A 190 -5.52 -19.80 1.88
C TRP A 190 -5.27 -18.86 3.06
N TRP A 191 -4.42 -19.32 3.98
CA TRP A 191 -3.96 -18.61 5.15
C TRP A 191 -2.73 -17.77 4.79
N ASP A 192 -2.91 -16.47 4.71
CA ASP A 192 -1.85 -15.58 4.26
C ASP A 192 -0.97 -15.14 5.43
N ALA A 193 0.22 -15.71 5.58
CA ALA A 193 1.13 -15.40 6.69
C ALA A 193 2.13 -14.27 6.39
N THR A 194 1.92 -13.51 5.29
CA THR A 194 2.87 -12.46 4.85
C THR A 194 3.05 -11.36 5.90
N ILE A 195 4.25 -10.77 5.96
CA ILE A 195 4.48 -9.53 6.74
C ILE A 195 4.43 -8.28 5.86
N ILE A 196 4.40 -8.45 4.54
CA ILE A 196 4.46 -7.36 3.56
C ILE A 196 3.07 -7.21 2.96
N CYS A 197 2.54 -5.99 3.01
CA CYS A 197 1.32 -5.64 2.32
C CYS A 197 1.55 -5.67 0.81
N TYR A 198 0.52 -6.10 0.09
CA TYR A 198 0.55 -6.25 -1.36
C TYR A 198 0.80 -4.93 -2.12
N CYS A 199 0.70 -3.77 -1.46
CA CYS A 199 0.80 -2.46 -2.11
C CYS A 199 1.85 -1.48 -1.55
N CYS A 200 2.40 -1.70 -0.34
CA CYS A 200 3.11 -0.65 0.40
C CYS A 200 4.34 -1.14 1.17
N LYS A 201 4.07 -1.66 2.37
CA LYS A 201 4.98 -1.72 3.51
C LYS A 201 4.59 -2.88 4.42
N ILE A 202 5.34 -2.99 5.52
CA ILE A 202 5.11 -3.95 6.60
C ILE A 202 3.70 -3.79 7.19
N LEU A 203 3.08 -4.93 7.46
CA LEU A 203 1.76 -5.04 8.08
C LEU A 203 1.85 -4.92 9.60
N VAL A 204 0.87 -4.24 10.20
CA VAL A 204 0.68 -4.16 11.64
C VAL A 204 -0.30 -5.24 12.07
N PHE A 205 0.11 -6.06 13.02
CA PHE A 205 -0.70 -7.14 13.58
C PHE A 205 -1.55 -6.63 14.74
N THR A 206 -2.85 -6.92 14.70
CA THR A 206 -3.79 -6.54 15.76
C THR A 206 -4.28 -7.75 16.56
N SER A 207 -4.14 -8.95 15.99
CA SER A 207 -4.38 -10.21 16.68
C SER A 207 -3.64 -11.35 15.98
N ASN A 208 -3.81 -12.56 16.50
CA ASN A 208 -3.26 -13.75 15.88
C ASN A 208 -3.89 -14.11 14.52
N CYS A 209 -4.93 -13.43 14.05
CA CYS A 209 -5.53 -13.67 12.74
C CYS A 209 -5.92 -12.37 12.02
N GLN A 210 -5.40 -11.23 12.47
CA GLN A 210 -5.70 -9.92 11.89
C GLN A 210 -4.43 -9.09 11.77
N LYS A 211 -4.27 -8.49 10.59
CA LYS A 211 -3.20 -7.53 10.31
C LYS A 211 -3.65 -6.55 9.22
N TYR A 212 -3.00 -5.39 9.13
CA TYR A 212 -3.36 -4.38 8.13
C TYR A 212 -2.17 -3.48 7.74
N CYS A 213 -2.21 -2.83 6.58
CA CYS A 213 -1.25 -1.78 6.23
C CYS A 213 -1.77 -0.43 6.72
N GLU A 214 -0.99 0.28 7.53
CA GLU A 214 -1.35 1.62 8.03
C GLU A 214 -1.39 2.68 6.92
N ASN A 215 -0.64 2.49 5.83
CA ASN A 215 -0.63 3.43 4.70
C ASN A 215 -1.85 3.22 3.80
N CYS A 216 -2.17 1.97 3.48
CA CYS A 216 -3.17 1.60 2.48
C CYS A 216 -4.55 1.26 3.06
N PHE A 217 -4.66 1.05 4.37
CA PHE A 217 -5.85 0.50 5.03
C PHE A 217 -6.37 -0.80 4.38
N ILE A 218 -5.44 -1.66 3.95
CA ILE A 218 -5.76 -3.01 3.49
C ILE A 218 -5.70 -3.95 4.69
N PHE A 219 -6.83 -4.59 5.01
CA PHE A 219 -6.96 -5.53 6.13
C PHE A 219 -6.91 -6.96 5.66
N PHE A 220 -6.18 -7.79 6.40
CA PHE A 220 -6.05 -9.24 6.20
C PHE A 220 -6.72 -9.91 7.40
N ILE A 221 -7.87 -10.53 7.18
CA ILE A 221 -8.66 -11.17 8.22
C ILE A 221 -8.69 -12.68 7.98
N GLY A 222 -7.90 -13.42 8.76
CA GLY A 222 -7.77 -14.87 8.68
C GLY A 222 -8.86 -15.62 9.45
N CYS A 223 -9.39 -16.70 8.87
CA CYS A 223 -10.29 -17.61 9.56
C CYS A 223 -9.55 -18.82 10.12
N ARG A 224 -9.44 -18.91 11.46
CA ARG A 224 -8.77 -19.99 12.18
C ARG A 224 -9.41 -21.37 12.01
N TYR A 225 -10.62 -21.47 11.47
CA TYR A 225 -11.30 -22.75 11.26
C TYR A 225 -11.19 -23.26 9.82
N CYS A 226 -10.89 -22.37 8.88
CA CYS A 226 -10.90 -22.68 7.44
C CYS A 226 -9.54 -22.47 6.78
N LEU A 227 -8.59 -21.80 7.46
CA LEU A 227 -7.33 -21.34 6.88
C LEU A 227 -7.55 -20.58 5.56
N THR A 228 -8.45 -19.60 5.61
CA THR A 228 -8.76 -18.67 4.51
C THR A 228 -8.53 -17.24 4.98
N THR A 229 -8.32 -16.31 4.05
CA THR A 229 -8.02 -14.91 4.36
C THR A 229 -8.93 -13.99 3.56
N ASN A 230 -9.61 -13.07 4.25
CA ASN A 230 -10.33 -11.98 3.59
C ASN A 230 -9.40 -10.76 3.50
N LEU A 231 -9.17 -10.25 2.29
CA LEU A 231 -8.50 -8.98 2.05
C LEU A 231 -9.54 -7.88 1.87
N ILE A 232 -9.51 -6.83 2.67
CA ILE A 232 -10.49 -5.73 2.62
C ILE A 232 -9.76 -4.45 2.28
N PHE A 233 -10.21 -3.77 1.22
CA PHE A 233 -9.60 -2.55 0.69
C PHE A 233 -10.36 -1.32 1.21
N GLY A 234 -10.14 -1.03 2.49
CA GLY A 234 -10.82 0.05 3.20
C GLY A 234 -11.22 -0.34 4.61
N ILE A 235 -11.87 0.58 5.31
CA ILE A 235 -12.17 0.45 6.74
C ILE A 235 -13.58 -0.07 6.94
N THR A 236 -13.68 -1.16 7.70
CA THR A 236 -14.92 -1.74 8.20
C THR A 236 -14.69 -2.33 9.60
N ASN A 237 -15.75 -2.58 10.37
CA ASN A 237 -15.66 -3.10 11.74
C ASN A 237 -15.78 -4.62 11.83
N GLN A 238 -16.17 -5.30 10.74
CA GLN A 238 -16.38 -6.73 10.75
C GLN A 238 -16.09 -7.36 9.40
N SER A 239 -15.74 -8.65 9.43
CA SER A 239 -15.58 -9.49 8.25
C SER A 239 -16.20 -10.84 8.53
N GLN A 240 -16.82 -11.44 7.51
CA GLN A 240 -17.40 -12.78 7.62
C GLN A 240 -16.63 -13.77 6.75
N CYS A 241 -16.19 -14.88 7.33
CA CYS A 241 -15.60 -15.97 6.56
C CYS A 241 -16.66 -16.54 5.59
N LYS A 242 -16.37 -16.55 4.29
CA LYS A 242 -17.34 -17.05 3.29
C LYS A 242 -17.69 -18.52 3.46
N LYS A 243 -16.74 -19.32 3.96
CA LYS A 243 -16.91 -20.76 4.19
C LYS A 243 -17.75 -21.08 5.43
N CYS A 244 -17.23 -20.75 6.61
CA CYS A 244 -17.88 -21.14 7.87
C CYS A 244 -18.85 -20.10 8.45
N LYS A 245 -19.07 -18.97 7.75
CA LYS A 245 -19.98 -17.87 8.13
C LYS A 245 -19.69 -17.21 9.49
N ARG A 246 -18.62 -17.59 10.18
CA ARG A 246 -18.16 -16.93 11.41
C ARG A 246 -17.77 -15.49 11.12
N VAL A 247 -18.26 -14.59 11.96
CA VAL A 247 -17.96 -13.15 11.93
C VAL A 247 -16.72 -12.88 12.78
N SER A 248 -15.86 -11.98 12.32
CA SER A 248 -14.68 -11.50 13.02
C SER A 248 -14.75 -9.99 13.12
N THR A 249 -14.70 -9.47 14.35
CA THR A 249 -14.60 -8.03 14.62
C THR A 249 -13.20 -7.56 14.25
N ILE A 250 -13.10 -6.46 13.51
CA ILE A 250 -11.82 -5.86 13.10
C ILE A 250 -11.40 -4.84 14.15
N ILE A 251 -10.21 -5.04 14.71
CA ILE A 251 -9.62 -4.12 15.68
C ILE A 251 -8.85 -3.04 14.92
N LEU A 252 -9.17 -1.77 15.18
CA LEU A 252 -8.55 -0.60 14.58
C LEU A 252 -7.95 0.29 15.66
N ASP A 253 -6.75 0.80 15.41
CA ASP A 253 -6.16 1.84 16.26
C ASP A 253 -6.84 3.19 15.96
N SER A 254 -7.48 3.76 16.99
CA SER A 254 -8.19 5.04 16.87
C SER A 254 -7.25 6.19 16.46
N LYS A 255 -5.96 6.14 16.83
CA LYS A 255 -4.96 7.13 16.40
C LYS A 255 -4.76 7.10 14.88
N LYS A 256 -4.89 5.93 14.24
CA LYS A 256 -4.74 5.77 12.79
C LYS A 256 -5.98 6.25 12.05
N ILE A 257 -7.18 6.01 12.59
CA ILE A 257 -8.43 6.56 12.05
C ILE A 257 -8.41 8.09 12.07
N ILE A 258 -7.92 8.70 13.15
CA ILE A 258 -7.79 10.16 13.24
C ILE A 258 -6.98 10.70 12.05
N SER A 259 -5.93 10.00 11.59
CA SER A 259 -5.10 10.47 10.47
C SER A 259 -5.82 10.58 9.11
N ILE A 260 -7.06 10.08 9.01
CA ILE A 260 -7.91 10.19 7.83
C ILE A 260 -9.31 10.77 8.14
N ASN A 261 -9.55 11.16 9.39
CA ASN A 261 -10.81 11.74 9.84
C ASN A 261 -10.52 13.14 10.38
N SER A 262 -10.69 14.11 9.50
CA SER A 262 -10.58 15.53 9.78
C SER A 262 -11.88 16.15 10.29
N GLY A 263 -13.00 15.43 10.18
CA GLY A 263 -14.33 15.94 10.46
C GLY A 263 -14.92 16.77 9.31
N ASN A 264 -14.35 16.67 8.09
CA ASN A 264 -14.91 17.23 6.87
C ASN A 264 -15.01 16.15 5.81
N SER A 265 -16.23 15.85 5.37
CA SER A 265 -16.51 14.75 4.45
C SER A 265 -15.75 14.83 3.12
N VAL A 266 -15.55 16.04 2.58
CA VAL A 266 -14.81 16.22 1.30
C VAL A 266 -13.34 15.88 1.47
N LEU A 267 -12.72 16.36 2.56
CA LEU A 267 -11.32 16.08 2.85
C LEU A 267 -11.08 14.64 3.25
N ASP A 268 -12.01 14.05 4.01
CA ASP A 268 -11.96 12.65 4.40
C ASP A 268 -12.13 11.75 3.18
N ASP A 269 -13.06 12.07 2.27
CA ASP A 269 -13.21 11.39 0.98
C ASP A 269 -11.93 11.51 0.14
N PHE A 270 -11.25 12.66 0.12
CA PHE A 270 -9.96 12.82 -0.56
C PHE A 270 -8.87 11.94 0.07
N LEU A 271 -8.73 11.93 1.39
CA LEU A 271 -7.76 11.06 2.07
C LEU A 271 -8.02 9.58 1.80
N ILE A 272 -9.27 9.18 1.64
CA ILE A 272 -9.64 7.81 1.28
C ILE A 272 -9.38 7.53 -0.21
N SER A 273 -9.67 8.49 -1.09
CA SER A 273 -9.51 8.31 -2.54
C SER A 273 -8.04 8.15 -2.96
N ILE A 274 -7.12 8.88 -2.33
CA ILE A 274 -5.67 8.73 -2.59
C ILE A 274 -5.12 7.36 -2.13
N ARG A 275 -5.92 6.62 -1.34
CA ARG A 275 -5.66 5.26 -0.89
C ARG A 275 -6.54 4.23 -1.61
N SER A 276 -7.30 4.64 -2.61
CA SER A 276 -8.16 3.74 -3.39
C SER A 276 -7.31 2.87 -4.31
N TYR A 277 -7.58 1.56 -4.29
CA TYR A 277 -6.92 0.55 -5.12
C TYR A 277 -7.82 0.05 -6.25
N GLN A 278 -8.77 0.87 -6.71
CA GLN A 278 -9.76 0.44 -7.72
C GLN A 278 -9.10 -0.02 -9.03
N SER A 279 -8.02 0.62 -9.47
CA SER A 279 -7.27 0.21 -10.66
C SER A 279 -6.58 -1.15 -10.47
N GLU A 280 -6.01 -1.39 -9.29
CA GLU A 280 -5.34 -2.62 -8.91
C GLU A 280 -6.37 -3.74 -8.74
N MET A 281 -7.55 -3.44 -8.20
CA MET A 281 -8.70 -4.34 -8.17
C MET A 281 -9.15 -4.76 -9.56
N ALA A 282 -9.24 -3.82 -10.50
CA ALA A 282 -9.60 -4.15 -11.88
C ALA A 282 -8.59 -5.11 -12.52
N LYS A 283 -7.28 -4.84 -12.34
CA LYS A 283 -6.19 -5.74 -12.79
C LYS A 283 -6.28 -7.11 -12.12
N PHE A 284 -6.51 -7.14 -10.82
CA PHE A 284 -6.64 -8.37 -10.05
C PHE A 284 -7.84 -9.21 -10.51
N THR A 285 -9.00 -8.58 -10.73
CA THR A 285 -10.19 -9.27 -11.24
C THR A 285 -9.95 -9.84 -12.64
N ASP A 286 -9.23 -9.12 -13.50
CA ASP A 286 -8.84 -9.62 -14.81
C ASP A 286 -7.94 -10.87 -14.70
N VAL A 287 -6.94 -10.84 -13.82
CA VAL A 287 -6.08 -12.00 -13.58
C VAL A 287 -6.87 -13.20 -13.08
N ILE A 288 -7.80 -13.02 -12.12
CA ILE A 288 -8.66 -14.12 -11.65
C ILE A 288 -9.47 -14.75 -12.79
N LYS A 289 -10.08 -13.92 -13.65
CA LYS A 289 -10.90 -14.42 -14.76
C LYS A 289 -10.11 -15.30 -15.72
N ASN A 290 -8.81 -15.05 -15.83
CA ASN A 290 -7.89 -15.77 -16.71
C ASN A 290 -7.17 -16.95 -16.02
N ILE A 291 -7.52 -17.29 -14.77
CA ILE A 291 -7.02 -18.51 -14.11
C ILE A 291 -7.74 -19.71 -14.71
N ASP A 292 -7.04 -20.49 -15.53
CA ASP A 292 -7.57 -21.73 -16.11
C ASP A 292 -7.70 -22.86 -15.06
N LYS A 293 -6.71 -23.76 -15.03
CA LYS A 293 -6.77 -25.05 -14.31
C LYS A 293 -6.10 -25.00 -12.94
N TYR A 294 -5.19 -24.05 -12.76
CA TYR A 294 -4.37 -23.91 -11.57
C TYR A 294 -3.73 -22.53 -11.48
N PHE A 295 -3.24 -22.17 -10.29
CA PHE A 295 -2.50 -20.94 -10.08
C PHE A 295 -1.47 -21.10 -8.95
N VAL A 296 -0.50 -20.18 -8.93
CA VAL A 296 0.47 -20.06 -7.84
C VAL A 296 0.11 -18.82 -7.01
N PRO A 297 -0.09 -18.93 -5.68
CA PRO A 297 -0.47 -17.79 -4.85
C PRO A 297 0.50 -16.60 -4.89
N SER A 298 1.82 -16.82 -5.06
CA SER A 298 2.79 -15.74 -5.19
C SER A 298 2.54 -14.90 -6.46
N LEU A 299 2.23 -15.53 -7.60
CA LEU A 299 1.88 -14.80 -8.83
C LEU A 299 0.65 -13.91 -8.64
N ILE A 300 -0.32 -14.34 -7.84
CA ILE A 300 -1.50 -13.54 -7.49
C ILE A 300 -1.10 -12.33 -6.64
N ARG A 301 -0.17 -12.48 -5.69
CA ARG A 301 0.40 -11.35 -4.95
C ARG A 301 1.11 -10.38 -5.90
N ASP A 302 1.90 -10.90 -6.83
CA ASP A 302 2.70 -10.08 -7.76
C ASP A 302 1.81 -9.23 -8.71
N THR A 303 0.53 -9.58 -8.89
CA THR A 303 -0.43 -8.73 -9.63
C THR A 303 -0.69 -7.38 -8.95
N PHE A 304 -0.54 -7.31 -7.63
CA PHE A 304 -0.60 -6.09 -6.85
C PHE A 304 0.73 -5.34 -6.85
N GLU A 305 1.83 -6.08 -7.06
CA GLU A 305 3.17 -5.53 -7.20
C GLU A 305 3.37 -4.96 -8.60
N SER A 306 2.68 -3.86 -8.93
CA SER A 306 3.14 -3.03 -10.03
C SER A 306 4.50 -2.47 -9.66
N ARG A 307 5.53 -3.00 -10.34
CA ARG A 307 6.95 -2.64 -10.27
C ARG A 307 7.19 -1.17 -9.87
N TYR A 308 7.99 -0.97 -8.82
CA TYR A 308 8.60 0.30 -8.44
C TYR A 308 7.68 1.45 -8.01
N PHE A 309 6.60 1.18 -7.26
CA PHE A 309 6.06 2.26 -6.44
C PHE A 309 7.00 2.53 -5.26
N SER A 310 7.90 3.50 -5.46
CA SER A 310 8.41 4.29 -4.36
C SER A 310 7.22 4.64 -3.45
N PRO A 311 7.30 4.42 -2.13
CA PRO A 311 6.16 4.54 -1.24
C PRO A 311 5.58 5.95 -1.40
N ARG A 312 4.46 6.06 -2.13
CA ARG A 312 3.75 7.32 -2.31
C ARG A 312 3.59 7.92 -0.93
N ILE A 313 4.10 9.15 -0.74
CA ILE A 313 3.88 9.86 0.51
C ILE A 313 2.42 10.25 0.53
N LEU A 314 1.60 9.43 1.17
CA LEU A 314 0.17 9.67 1.30
C LEU A 314 -0.05 10.77 2.32
N MET A 315 -0.86 11.76 1.93
CA MET A 315 -1.28 12.83 2.82
C MET A 315 -2.07 12.29 4.01
N LYS A 316 -1.98 13.00 5.14
CA LYS A 316 -2.68 12.68 6.38
C LYS A 316 -3.31 13.93 6.98
N TYR A 317 -4.39 13.75 7.72
CA TYR A 317 -4.82 14.72 8.71
C TYR A 317 -3.89 14.67 9.92
N ILE A 318 -3.38 15.82 10.34
CA ILE A 318 -2.50 15.96 11.50
C ILE A 318 -3.22 16.84 12.51
N PRO A 319 -3.55 16.35 13.71
CA PRO A 319 -4.23 17.17 14.72
C PRO A 319 -3.42 18.43 15.05
N TYR A 320 -4.09 19.58 15.16
CA TYR A 320 -3.39 20.86 15.37
C TYR A 320 -2.57 20.91 16.68
N SER A 321 -2.99 20.15 17.69
CA SER A 321 -2.27 19.98 18.95
C SER A 321 -0.87 19.37 18.81
N GLN A 322 -0.54 18.80 17.65
CA GLN A 322 0.78 18.25 17.34
C GLN A 322 1.80 19.32 16.95
N PHE A 323 1.36 20.56 16.71
CA PHE A 323 2.23 21.67 16.34
C PHE A 323 2.50 22.60 17.52
N LYS A 324 3.79 22.85 17.78
CA LYS A 324 4.29 23.82 18.76
C LYS A 324 4.98 24.99 18.05
N ASN A 325 5.24 26.07 18.79
CA ASN A 325 6.01 27.22 18.32
C ASN A 325 5.48 27.83 17.00
N VAL A 326 4.15 27.84 16.83
CA VAL A 326 3.51 28.35 15.61
C VAL A 326 3.73 29.86 15.50
N LYS A 327 4.55 30.29 14.54
CA LYS A 327 4.93 31.68 14.31
C LYS A 327 4.63 32.09 12.88
N LYS A 328 3.94 33.22 12.68
CA LYS A 328 3.74 33.81 11.35
C LYS A 328 5.09 34.26 10.78
N ILE A 329 5.41 33.84 9.55
CA ILE A 329 6.66 34.20 8.86
C ILE A 329 6.43 35.01 7.59
N ALA A 330 5.26 34.88 6.95
CA ALA A 330 4.93 35.63 5.76
C ALA A 330 3.42 35.79 5.61
N GLU A 331 3.01 36.79 4.83
CA GLU A 331 1.64 37.01 4.40
C GLU A 331 1.66 37.50 2.96
N GLY A 332 1.03 36.75 2.06
CA GLY A 332 0.85 37.11 0.65
C GLY A 332 -0.56 37.63 0.37
N GLY A 333 -0.94 37.70 -0.90
CA GLY A 333 -2.30 38.09 -1.30
C GLY A 333 -3.36 37.09 -0.83
N PHE A 334 -3.11 35.79 -1.05
CA PHE A 334 -4.11 34.72 -0.84
C PHE A 334 -3.92 33.93 0.45
N SER A 335 -2.73 33.91 1.04
CA SER A 335 -2.42 33.06 2.19
C SER A 335 -1.52 33.72 3.23
N ILE A 336 -1.59 33.20 4.45
CA ILE A 336 -0.69 33.49 5.56
C ILE A 336 0.12 32.23 5.83
N VAL A 337 1.43 32.39 5.96
CA VAL A 337 2.37 31.29 6.17
C VAL A 337 2.91 31.35 7.59
N TYR A 338 2.79 30.23 8.29
CA TYR A 338 3.35 30.05 9.63
C TYR A 338 4.42 28.96 9.60
N GLN A 339 5.42 29.11 10.45
CA GLN A 339 6.39 28.09 10.79
C GLN A 339 5.97 27.41 12.09
N ALA A 340 6.12 26.10 12.19
CA ALA A 340 5.80 25.34 13.40
C ALA A 340 6.77 24.18 13.61
N THR A 341 6.80 23.63 14.83
CA THR A 341 7.56 22.42 15.18
C THR A 341 6.60 21.27 15.43
N LEU A 342 6.84 20.08 14.87
CA LEU A 342 6.03 18.87 15.10
C LEU A 342 6.51 18.12 16.36
N LEU A 343 5.59 17.58 17.16
CA LEU A 343 5.89 16.77 18.35
C LEU A 343 6.60 15.43 18.02
N ASP A 344 7.59 15.06 18.86
CA ASP A 344 8.46 13.89 18.67
C ASP A 344 7.73 12.54 18.60
N ASP A 345 6.63 12.38 19.35
CA ASP A 345 5.91 11.10 19.48
C ASP A 345 5.14 10.66 18.21
N ILE A 346 5.11 11.51 17.16
CA ILE A 346 4.43 11.25 15.87
C ILE A 346 5.43 11.23 14.70
N LYS A 347 6.74 11.28 14.99
CA LYS A 347 7.79 11.14 13.97
C LYS A 347 7.53 9.88 13.14
N CYS A 348 7.13 10.09 11.89
CA CYS A 348 6.62 9.05 11.02
C CYS A 348 7.69 7.96 10.84
N ASN A 349 7.32 6.69 11.05
CA ASN A 349 8.14 5.49 10.80
C ASN A 349 8.42 5.25 9.30
N ASN A 350 8.55 6.30 8.51
CA ASN A 350 9.03 6.21 7.14
C ASN A 350 10.56 6.33 7.17
N TYR A 351 11.23 5.32 6.61
CA TYR A 351 12.68 5.28 6.42
C TYR A 351 13.25 6.57 5.77
N LEU A 352 12.43 7.28 4.97
CA LEU A 352 12.77 8.59 4.39
C LEU A 352 12.74 9.75 5.39
N ASP A 353 11.84 9.75 6.38
CA ASP A 353 11.78 10.83 7.40
C ASP A 353 12.92 10.72 8.42
N VAL A 354 13.54 9.53 8.57
CA VAL A 354 14.71 9.32 9.45
C VAL A 354 15.97 10.03 8.90
N MET A 355 16.06 10.20 7.58
CA MET A 355 17.22 10.84 6.94
C MET A 355 17.16 12.38 6.93
N GLU A 356 15.99 12.98 7.10
CA GLU A 356 15.79 14.43 7.08
C GLU A 356 15.13 14.87 8.39
N ARG A 357 15.92 14.99 9.46
CA ARG A 357 15.47 15.61 10.72
C ARG A 357 15.15 17.09 10.50
N LYS A 358 13.96 17.37 9.97
CA LYS A 358 13.34 18.68 10.06
C LYS A 358 12.14 18.55 10.96
N ASP A 359 12.33 18.94 12.22
CA ASP A 359 11.22 19.13 13.14
C ASP A 359 10.36 20.35 12.74
N ILE A 360 10.83 21.16 11.78
CA ILE A 360 10.22 22.40 11.31
C ILE A 360 9.33 22.14 10.08
N PHE A 361 8.07 22.57 10.18
CA PHE A 361 7.07 22.50 9.13
C PHE A 361 6.51 23.89 8.81
N ILE A 362 5.95 24.01 7.61
CA ILE A 362 5.19 25.16 7.16
C ILE A 362 3.70 24.85 7.25
N LEU A 363 2.96 25.80 7.81
CA LEU A 363 1.52 25.82 7.92
C LEU A 363 0.99 26.94 7.01
N LYS A 364 0.46 26.59 5.83
CA LYS A 364 -0.10 27.55 4.88
C LYS A 364 -1.62 27.64 5.07
N ARG A 365 -2.09 28.79 5.53
CA ARG A 365 -3.52 29.08 5.75
C ARG A 365 -4.01 30.07 4.70
N PHE A 366 -5.12 29.77 4.03
CA PHE A 366 -5.73 30.69 3.08
C PHE A 366 -6.51 31.79 3.80
N LYS A 367 -6.45 33.02 3.27
CA LYS A 367 -7.20 34.15 3.82
C LYS A 367 -8.68 33.99 3.51
N ASN A 368 -9.53 34.43 4.45
CA ASN A 368 -10.97 34.37 4.32
C ASN A 368 -11.43 35.17 3.09
N SER A 369 -11.75 34.45 2.02
CA SER A 369 -12.21 34.96 0.73
C SER A 369 -13.22 33.97 0.17
N GLN A 370 -14.09 34.40 -0.74
CA GLN A 370 -15.09 33.54 -1.38
C GLN A 370 -14.48 32.27 -2.00
N TYR A 371 -13.22 32.33 -2.42
CA TYR A 371 -12.51 31.26 -3.12
C TYR A 371 -11.49 30.49 -2.27
N ALA A 372 -11.33 30.84 -0.97
CA ALA A 372 -10.33 30.22 -0.09
C ALA A 372 -10.44 28.69 -0.05
N LYS A 373 -11.68 28.18 -0.07
CA LYS A 373 -11.99 26.76 -0.13
C LYS A 373 -11.46 26.08 -1.40
N GLU A 374 -11.68 26.72 -2.53
CA GLU A 374 -11.26 26.17 -3.82
C GLU A 374 -9.75 26.17 -3.95
N TYR A 375 -9.07 27.25 -3.54
CA TYR A 375 -7.61 27.32 -3.56
C TYR A 375 -6.97 26.27 -2.66
N PHE A 376 -7.52 26.05 -1.45
CA PHE A 376 -7.05 25.00 -0.57
C PHE A 376 -7.17 23.61 -1.20
N LEU A 377 -8.35 23.28 -1.76
CA LEU A 377 -8.57 21.97 -2.38
C LEU A 377 -7.71 21.78 -3.63
N ARG A 378 -7.60 22.80 -4.49
CA ARG A 378 -6.73 22.77 -5.68
C ARG A 378 -5.28 22.54 -5.29
N GLU A 379 -4.76 23.27 -4.31
CA GLU A 379 -3.37 23.11 -3.86
C GLU A 379 -3.15 21.74 -3.18
N LEU A 380 -4.12 21.25 -2.41
CA LEU A 380 -4.07 19.93 -1.79
C LEU A 380 -3.99 18.82 -2.85
N GLU A 381 -4.88 18.84 -3.83
CA GLU A 381 -4.95 17.83 -4.89
C GLU A 381 -3.73 17.89 -5.80
N SER A 382 -3.39 19.08 -6.31
CA SER A 382 -2.26 19.26 -7.23
C SER A 382 -0.93 18.93 -6.57
N ASN A 383 -0.71 19.28 -5.29
CA ASN A 383 0.49 18.86 -4.55
C ASN A 383 0.54 17.33 -4.40
N HIS A 384 -0.58 16.66 -4.14
CA HIS A 384 -0.59 15.21 -4.00
C HIS A 384 -0.20 14.52 -5.31
N TYR A 385 -0.86 14.89 -6.41
CA TYR A 385 -0.68 14.23 -7.69
C TYR A 385 0.63 14.61 -8.37
N SER A 386 1.11 15.84 -8.20
CA SER A 386 2.38 16.30 -8.80
C SER A 386 3.61 15.86 -8.02
N TYR A 387 3.42 15.36 -6.79
CA TYR A 387 4.49 14.76 -5.98
C TYR A 387 4.69 13.30 -6.38
N THR A 388 5.36 13.07 -7.50
CA THR A 388 5.63 11.74 -8.06
C THR A 388 7.12 11.46 -8.17
N ASP A 389 7.48 10.23 -7.80
CA ASP A 389 8.82 9.66 -7.99
C ASP A 389 8.83 8.91 -9.32
N TYR A 390 9.18 9.61 -10.40
CA TYR A 390 9.39 8.96 -11.70
C TYR A 390 10.78 8.32 -11.64
N GLY A 391 10.80 6.98 -11.64
CA GLY A 391 11.93 6.09 -11.30
C GLY A 391 13.26 6.23 -12.07
N ASP A 392 13.55 7.37 -12.67
CA ASP A 392 14.88 7.77 -13.17
C ASP A 392 15.55 8.86 -12.31
N TYR A 393 14.81 9.60 -11.48
CA TYR A 393 15.36 10.69 -10.67
C TYR A 393 14.85 10.60 -9.23
N ASP A 394 15.73 10.15 -8.33
CA ASP A 394 15.51 9.81 -6.91
C ASP A 394 14.75 10.81 -6.01
N TYR A 395 14.27 11.97 -6.50
CA TYR A 395 13.62 12.98 -5.67
C TYR A 395 12.46 13.72 -6.35
N PRO A 396 11.34 13.94 -5.64
CA PRO A 396 10.26 14.80 -6.09
C PRO A 396 10.70 16.27 -6.03
N MET A 397 10.39 17.02 -7.10
CA MET A 397 10.82 18.41 -7.28
C MET A 397 9.67 19.42 -7.09
N VAL A 398 8.56 18.96 -6.51
CA VAL A 398 7.47 19.76 -5.95
C VAL A 398 7.58 19.70 -4.43
N ILE A 399 7.22 20.80 -3.75
CA ILE A 399 7.27 20.89 -2.29
C ILE A 399 6.42 19.78 -1.65
N LYS A 400 7.04 19.01 -0.74
CA LYS A 400 6.38 17.92 -0.03
C LYS A 400 5.28 18.49 0.85
N THR A 401 4.06 18.08 0.56
CA THR A 401 2.90 18.37 1.40
C THR A 401 2.53 17.11 2.16
N CYS A 402 2.70 17.14 3.48
CA CYS A 402 2.43 16.01 4.37
C CYS A 402 0.93 15.77 4.57
N GLY A 403 0.11 16.78 4.29
CA GLY A 403 -1.34 16.75 4.40
C GLY A 403 -1.84 18.06 4.97
N PHE A 404 -2.75 18.00 5.94
CA PHE A 404 -3.41 19.20 6.45
C PHE A 404 -3.80 19.07 7.93
N THR A 405 -4.05 20.21 8.55
CA THR A 405 -4.52 20.34 9.94
C THR A 405 -5.70 21.29 10.00
N LYS A 406 -6.37 21.36 11.16
CA LYS A 406 -7.52 22.22 11.40
C LYS A 406 -7.25 23.11 12.61
N ASP A 407 -7.20 24.43 12.41
CA ASP A 407 -7.11 25.37 13.52
C ASP A 407 -8.40 25.33 14.34
N PRO A 408 -8.37 24.89 15.61
CA PRO A 408 -9.57 24.75 16.43
C PRO A 408 -10.21 26.08 16.80
N ARG A 409 -9.52 27.21 16.58
CA ARG A 409 -10.03 28.56 16.87
C ARG A 409 -10.92 29.11 15.75
N LEU A 410 -10.92 28.44 14.58
CA LEU A 410 -11.67 28.83 13.39
C LEU A 410 -12.74 27.78 13.09
N ASN A 411 -13.80 28.21 12.41
CA ASN A 411 -14.86 27.32 11.93
C ASN A 411 -14.75 27.15 10.40
N GLY A 412 -15.63 26.35 9.78
CA GLY A 412 -15.69 26.24 8.32
C GLY A 412 -14.46 25.58 7.67
N LEU A 413 -14.35 25.66 6.34
CA LEU A 413 -13.19 25.11 5.61
C LEU A 413 -11.95 26.02 5.69
N ASP A 414 -12.16 27.30 5.97
CA ASP A 414 -11.13 28.30 6.27
C ASP A 414 -10.35 28.01 7.56
N SER A 415 -10.83 27.07 8.39
CA SER A 415 -10.08 26.49 9.50
C SER A 415 -8.98 25.51 9.08
N TYR A 416 -9.00 24.99 7.84
CA TYR A 416 -8.00 24.02 7.37
C TYR A 416 -6.74 24.70 6.85
N ILE A 417 -5.60 24.06 7.13
CA ILE A 417 -4.26 24.59 6.92
C ILE A 417 -3.41 23.47 6.30
N LEU A 418 -2.72 23.76 5.20
CA LEU A 418 -1.80 22.81 4.58
C LEU A 418 -0.54 22.66 5.43
N VAL A 419 -0.06 21.44 5.57
CA VAL A 419 1.17 21.09 6.29
C VAL A 419 2.22 20.69 5.27
N MET A 420 3.27 21.51 5.14
CA MET A 420 4.27 21.42 4.10
C MET A 420 5.68 21.34 4.71
N GLU A 421 6.63 20.76 3.99
CA GLU A 421 8.02 20.76 4.41
C GLU A 421 8.60 22.19 4.42
N TYR A 422 9.58 22.43 5.30
CA TYR A 422 10.28 23.70 5.36
C TYR A 422 11.49 23.75 4.41
N ALA A 423 11.48 24.73 3.50
CA ALA A 423 12.60 25.04 2.62
C ALA A 423 13.49 26.13 3.24
N SER A 424 14.68 25.74 3.70
CA SER A 424 15.52 26.58 4.56
C SER A 424 16.17 27.79 3.86
N GLY A 425 16.24 27.79 2.53
CA GLY A 425 16.79 28.85 1.71
C GLY A 425 15.78 29.93 1.28
N GLY A 426 14.49 29.77 1.59
CA GLY A 426 13.44 30.68 1.15
C GLY A 426 13.13 30.56 -0.35
N ASP A 427 12.62 31.63 -0.96
CA ASP A 427 12.33 31.66 -2.40
C ASP A 427 13.58 31.95 -3.26
N LEU A 428 13.58 31.44 -4.50
CA LEU A 428 14.70 31.55 -5.43
C LEU A 428 14.99 33.00 -5.80
N HIS A 429 13.96 33.84 -5.94
CA HIS A 429 14.12 35.26 -6.25
C HIS A 429 15.02 35.96 -5.22
N LYS A 430 14.66 35.86 -3.92
CA LYS A 430 15.46 36.42 -2.83
C LYS A 430 16.82 35.73 -2.68
N TYR A 431 16.88 34.43 -2.96
CA TYR A 431 18.15 33.69 -2.94
C TYR A 431 19.12 34.21 -3.99
N LEU A 432 18.66 34.45 -5.22
CA LEU A 432 19.45 35.02 -6.31
C LEU A 432 19.89 36.44 -5.97
N GLN A 433 18.99 37.33 -5.53
CA GLN A 433 19.35 38.69 -5.12
C GLN A 433 20.53 38.75 -4.13
N LYS A 434 20.61 37.79 -3.20
CA LYS A 434 21.68 37.73 -2.19
C LYS A 434 22.96 37.06 -2.67
N ASN A 435 22.87 36.12 -3.61
CA ASN A 435 23.96 35.18 -3.91
C ASN A 435 24.37 35.16 -5.39
N PHE A 436 23.76 35.96 -6.26
CA PHE A 436 23.93 35.87 -7.70
C PHE A 436 25.41 35.83 -8.13
N THR A 437 26.23 36.73 -7.60
CA THR A 437 27.67 36.82 -7.88
C THR A 437 28.49 35.63 -7.40
N LYS A 438 27.97 34.84 -6.46
CA LYS A 438 28.62 33.66 -5.87
C LYS A 438 28.23 32.36 -6.58
N ILE A 439 27.10 32.33 -7.28
CA ILE A 439 26.54 31.12 -7.89
C ILE A 439 27.18 30.88 -9.27
N LYS A 440 28.00 29.83 -9.37
CA LYS A 440 28.60 29.39 -10.64
C LYS A 440 27.54 28.83 -11.60
N TRP A 441 27.81 28.90 -12.90
CA TRP A 441 26.95 28.36 -13.98
C TRP A 441 26.51 26.92 -13.75
N LYS A 442 27.41 26.04 -13.29
CA LYS A 442 27.05 24.65 -12.95
C LYS A 442 25.89 24.56 -11.95
N LYS A 443 25.85 25.45 -10.95
CA LYS A 443 24.75 25.50 -9.98
C LYS A 443 23.49 26.09 -10.59
N LYS A 444 23.60 27.12 -11.44
CA LYS A 444 22.46 27.69 -12.19
C LYS A 444 21.77 26.62 -13.07
N LEU A 445 22.55 25.86 -13.83
CA LEU A 445 22.06 24.75 -14.65
C LEU A 445 21.44 23.63 -13.80
N SER A 446 22.02 23.34 -12.63
CA SER A 446 21.43 22.39 -11.69
C SER A 446 20.09 22.87 -11.15
N ILE A 447 19.94 24.16 -10.82
CA ILE A 447 18.66 24.74 -10.39
C ILE A 447 17.63 24.59 -11.52
N LEU A 448 17.99 25.00 -12.74
CA LEU A 448 17.11 24.92 -13.90
C LEU A 448 16.64 23.48 -14.18
N SER A 449 17.55 22.51 -14.15
CA SER A 449 17.20 21.09 -14.32
C SER A 449 16.19 20.61 -13.27
N ARG A 450 16.25 21.11 -12.03
CA ARG A 450 15.26 20.78 -10.99
C ARG A 450 13.90 21.39 -11.26
N ILE A 451 13.86 22.65 -11.67
CA ILE A 451 12.61 23.33 -12.03
C ILE A 451 11.95 22.61 -13.22
N ILE A 452 12.72 22.27 -14.25
CA ILE A 452 12.21 21.51 -15.42
C ILE A 452 11.61 20.16 -14.99
N ASN A 453 12.30 19.42 -14.12
CA ASN A 453 11.79 18.14 -13.64
C ASN A 453 10.52 18.29 -12.78
N GLY A 454 10.45 19.33 -11.95
CA GLY A 454 9.23 19.64 -11.18
C GLY A 454 8.06 19.99 -12.09
N LEU A 455 8.29 20.85 -13.07
CA LEU A 455 7.27 21.27 -14.03
C LEU A 455 6.79 20.09 -14.89
N ARG A 456 7.72 19.24 -15.34
CA ARG A 456 7.40 17.98 -16.02
C ARG A 456 6.48 17.10 -15.17
N GLY A 457 6.74 17.00 -13.86
CA GLY A 457 5.89 16.24 -12.94
C GLY A 457 4.45 16.77 -12.88
N ILE A 458 4.30 18.08 -12.76
CA ILE A 458 2.98 18.77 -12.80
C ILE A 458 2.28 18.54 -14.15
N HIS A 459 3.00 18.64 -15.27
CA HIS A 459 2.42 18.50 -16.60
C HIS A 459 2.01 17.06 -16.95
N ILE A 460 2.77 16.04 -16.51
CA ILE A 460 2.44 14.62 -16.73
C ILE A 460 1.18 14.22 -15.95
N THR A 461 0.95 14.82 -14.77
CA THR A 461 -0.28 14.61 -13.99
C THR A 461 -1.45 15.45 -14.49
N ASN A 462 -1.28 16.06 -15.67
CA ASN A 462 -2.26 16.88 -16.37
C ASN A 462 -2.66 18.16 -15.66
N PHE A 463 -1.79 18.72 -14.82
CA PHE A 463 -1.97 20.04 -14.22
C PHE A 463 -1.17 21.12 -14.98
N ILE A 464 -1.59 22.37 -14.82
CA ILE A 464 -0.91 23.60 -15.26
C ILE A 464 -0.65 24.44 -14.01
N HIS A 465 0.56 24.98 -13.85
CA HIS A 465 0.91 25.78 -12.67
C HIS A 465 0.22 27.14 -12.63
N ARG A 466 0.15 27.86 -13.78
CA ARG A 466 -0.49 29.19 -13.96
C ARG A 466 0.14 30.38 -13.23
N ASP A 467 1.13 30.13 -12.38
CA ASP A 467 1.81 31.16 -11.58
C ASP A 467 3.28 30.79 -11.34
N LEU A 468 3.93 30.22 -12.37
CA LEU A 468 5.31 29.80 -12.26
C LEU A 468 6.24 31.03 -12.32
N HIS A 469 6.96 31.30 -11.24
CA HIS A 469 8.01 32.32 -11.21
C HIS A 469 9.03 32.00 -10.13
N SER A 470 10.18 32.66 -10.10
CA SER A 470 11.24 32.38 -9.13
C SER A 470 10.82 32.59 -7.66
N GLY A 471 9.90 33.49 -7.39
CA GLY A 471 9.25 33.61 -6.07
C GLY A 471 8.48 32.36 -5.59
N ASN A 472 8.04 31.49 -6.52
CA ASN A 472 7.35 30.23 -6.22
C ASN A 472 8.30 29.01 -6.33
N ILE A 473 9.59 29.23 -6.57
CA ILE A 473 10.62 28.20 -6.47
C ILE A 473 11.28 28.29 -5.09
N LEU A 474 11.13 27.24 -4.28
CA LEU A 474 11.67 27.18 -2.93
C LEU A 474 13.05 26.53 -2.92
N VAL A 475 14.00 27.17 -2.22
CA VAL A 475 15.38 26.71 -2.08
C VAL A 475 15.56 25.99 -0.76
N ASP A 476 16.19 24.82 -0.78
CA ASP A 476 16.57 24.10 0.43
C ASP A 476 18.08 23.97 0.57
N LEU A 477 18.62 24.46 1.68
CA LEU A 477 20.05 24.51 1.99
C LEU A 477 20.50 23.39 2.94
N SER A 478 19.56 22.60 3.49
CA SER A 478 19.87 21.56 4.49
C SER A 478 20.40 20.25 3.89
N ALA A 479 20.57 20.16 2.57
CA ALA A 479 21.17 18.99 1.95
C ALA A 479 22.69 18.99 2.19
N ASP A 480 23.17 17.99 2.93
CA ASP A 480 24.59 17.74 3.24
C ASP A 480 25.54 18.03 2.07
N HIS A 481 26.76 18.45 2.42
CA HIS A 481 27.89 18.75 1.53
C HIS A 481 28.18 17.69 0.43
N TYR A 482 27.66 16.46 0.57
CA TYR A 482 27.78 15.37 -0.40
C TYR A 482 26.67 15.32 -1.46
N ARG A 483 25.51 15.97 -1.27
CA ARG A 483 24.37 15.95 -2.20
C ARG A 483 23.91 17.37 -2.59
N ASN A 484 24.82 18.13 -3.21
CA ASN A 484 24.62 19.50 -3.75
C ASN A 484 23.45 19.69 -4.75
N TYR A 485 22.68 18.64 -5.05
CA TYR A 485 21.72 18.55 -6.16
C TYR A 485 20.24 18.63 -5.74
N ARG A 486 19.93 18.82 -4.44
CA ARG A 486 18.56 18.78 -3.88
C ARG A 486 17.90 20.15 -3.64
N ASN A 487 18.47 21.22 -4.17
CA ASN A 487 18.27 22.52 -3.54
C ASN A 487 17.06 23.33 -4.04
N CYS A 488 16.23 22.85 -4.96
CA CYS A 488 15.07 23.62 -5.44
C CYS A 488 13.84 22.75 -5.65
N LYS A 489 12.68 23.26 -5.21
CA LYS A 489 11.36 22.63 -5.37
C LYS A 489 10.34 23.67 -5.82
N ILE A 490 9.47 23.31 -6.74
CA ILE A 490 8.31 24.14 -7.11
C ILE A 490 7.32 24.13 -5.95
N GLY A 491 6.84 25.30 -5.55
CA GLY A 491 5.77 25.48 -4.57
C GLY A 491 4.61 26.28 -5.15
N ASP A 492 3.62 26.54 -4.29
CA ASP A 492 2.42 27.32 -4.58
C ASP A 492 1.60 26.85 -5.79
N LEU A 493 0.85 25.77 -5.58
CA LEU A 493 -0.08 25.24 -6.57
C LEU A 493 -1.53 25.68 -6.30
N GLY A 494 -1.74 26.78 -5.55
CA GLY A 494 -3.08 27.31 -5.24
C GLY A 494 -3.90 27.69 -6.47
N LEU A 495 -3.23 28.15 -7.52
CA LEU A 495 -3.86 28.53 -8.80
C LEU A 495 -3.86 27.40 -9.83
N SER A 496 -3.23 26.26 -9.51
CA SER A 496 -3.09 25.12 -10.41
C SER A 496 -4.44 24.52 -10.79
N ARG A 497 -4.56 24.11 -12.05
CA ARG A 497 -5.78 23.49 -12.60
C ARG A 497 -5.45 22.36 -13.58
N PRO A 498 -6.38 21.40 -13.75
CA PRO A 498 -6.27 20.43 -14.82
C PRO A 498 -6.20 21.12 -16.19
N ALA A 499 -5.36 20.63 -17.10
CA ALA A 499 -5.19 21.21 -18.43
C ALA A 499 -6.42 21.03 -19.33
N ASN A 500 -7.34 20.15 -18.95
CA ASN A 500 -8.62 19.91 -19.62
C ASN A 500 -9.81 20.59 -18.93
N ASP A 501 -9.56 21.49 -17.97
CA ASP A 501 -10.62 22.29 -17.37
C ASP A 501 -11.20 23.24 -18.44
N THR A 502 -12.52 23.16 -18.64
CA THR A 502 -13.24 23.92 -19.67
C THR A 502 -13.82 25.22 -19.12
N LEU A 503 -13.69 25.46 -17.82
CA LEU A 503 -14.08 26.72 -17.20
C LEU A 503 -13.13 27.83 -17.67
N LEU A 504 -13.62 28.66 -18.59
CA LEU A 504 -12.97 29.91 -18.95
C LEU A 504 -12.92 30.80 -17.72
N ASP A 505 -11.72 30.93 -17.18
CA ASP A 505 -11.40 31.87 -16.13
C ASP A 505 -10.88 33.14 -16.80
N ASN A 506 -11.71 34.18 -16.82
CA ASN A 506 -11.35 35.46 -17.44
C ASN A 506 -10.35 36.26 -16.59
N GLU A 507 -10.00 35.76 -15.40
CA GLU A 507 -9.02 36.41 -14.53
C GLU A 507 -7.59 36.06 -14.96
N ILE A 508 -6.79 37.11 -15.17
CA ILE A 508 -5.35 37.00 -15.42
C ILE A 508 -4.64 36.98 -14.07
N TYR A 509 -4.02 35.86 -13.75
CA TYR A 509 -3.21 35.70 -12.54
C TYR A 509 -1.72 35.67 -12.86
N GLY A 510 -0.93 35.97 -11.82
CA GLY A 510 0.51 35.80 -11.80
C GLY A 510 1.32 37.08 -11.92
N VAL A 511 2.64 36.92 -11.91
CA VAL A 511 3.58 38.04 -11.94
C VAL A 511 3.82 38.46 -13.39
N ILE A 512 3.35 39.65 -13.78
CA ILE A 512 3.26 40.14 -15.18
C ILE A 512 4.43 39.72 -16.10
N PRO A 513 5.72 39.92 -15.72
CA PRO A 513 6.84 39.48 -16.56
C PRO A 513 6.85 38.00 -16.95
N TYR A 514 6.28 37.13 -16.12
CA TYR A 514 6.23 35.67 -16.30
C TYR A 514 4.98 35.18 -17.05
N ILE A 515 4.01 36.07 -17.32
CA ILE A 515 2.76 35.70 -17.99
C ILE A 515 2.97 35.68 -19.50
N ALA A 516 2.57 34.58 -20.15
CA ALA A 516 2.69 34.42 -21.58
C ALA A 516 1.82 35.44 -22.35
N PRO A 517 2.31 36.01 -23.46
CA PRO A 517 1.64 37.11 -24.17
C PRO A 517 0.25 36.73 -24.72
N GLU A 518 0.01 35.47 -25.05
CA GLU A 518 -1.29 34.95 -25.50
C GLU A 518 -2.38 35.04 -24.43
N ILE A 519 -2.02 35.01 -23.14
CA ILE A 519 -2.98 35.15 -22.03
C ILE A 519 -3.59 36.55 -22.01
N PHE A 520 -2.78 37.58 -22.26
CA PHE A 520 -3.27 38.96 -22.41
C PHE A 520 -4.15 39.16 -23.66
N LYS A 521 -4.09 38.23 -24.62
CA LYS A 521 -4.97 38.21 -25.81
C LYS A 521 -6.27 37.42 -25.56
N GLY A 522 -6.52 37.00 -24.32
CA GLY A 522 -7.71 36.24 -23.93
C GLY A 522 -7.61 34.73 -24.17
N SER A 523 -6.39 34.20 -24.42
CA SER A 523 -6.19 32.75 -24.48
C SER A 523 -6.23 32.15 -23.08
N ALA A 524 -6.72 30.91 -22.96
CA ALA A 524 -6.67 30.18 -21.70
C ALA A 524 -5.22 29.81 -21.33
N PHE A 525 -4.94 29.67 -20.04
CA PHE A 525 -3.69 29.10 -19.56
C PHE A 525 -3.51 27.66 -20.08
N SER A 526 -2.29 27.33 -20.46
CA SER A 526 -1.92 26.03 -20.99
C SER A 526 -0.56 25.57 -20.46
N LYS A 527 -0.16 24.33 -20.76
CA LYS A 527 1.19 23.85 -20.41
C LYS A 527 2.26 24.70 -21.07
N GLU A 528 2.02 25.16 -22.30
CA GLU A 528 2.91 26.04 -23.06
C GLU A 528 3.06 27.41 -22.38
N SER A 529 2.00 27.93 -21.75
CA SER A 529 2.10 29.18 -20.99
C SER A 529 3.04 29.05 -19.77
N ASP A 530 3.08 27.89 -19.09
CA ASP A 530 4.07 27.63 -18.05
C ASP A 530 5.51 27.54 -18.63
N ILE A 531 5.67 27.07 -19.88
CA ILE A 531 6.98 27.03 -20.56
C ILE A 531 7.49 28.44 -20.85
N TYR A 532 6.61 29.37 -21.20
CA TYR A 532 6.99 30.79 -21.30
C TYR A 532 7.51 31.30 -19.94
N SER A 533 6.78 31.03 -18.86
CA SER A 533 7.20 31.43 -17.51
C SER A 533 8.54 30.82 -17.11
N LEU A 534 8.80 29.56 -17.49
CA LEU A 534 10.11 28.91 -17.33
C LEU A 534 11.21 29.67 -18.09
N GLY A 535 10.93 30.14 -19.31
CA GLY A 535 11.85 30.98 -20.09
C GLY A 535 12.24 32.27 -19.36
N MET A 536 11.30 32.87 -18.63
CA MET A 536 11.57 34.06 -17.82
C MET A 536 12.42 33.75 -16.58
N ILE A 537 12.25 32.58 -15.96
CA ILE A 537 13.15 32.10 -14.90
C ILE A 537 14.56 31.84 -15.47
N MET A 538 14.66 31.28 -16.68
CA MET A 538 15.95 31.09 -17.35
C MET A 538 16.66 32.42 -17.55
N TRP A 539 15.93 33.45 -17.99
CA TRP A 539 16.46 34.80 -18.14
C TRP A 539 16.96 35.38 -16.81
N GLU A 540 16.19 35.28 -15.74
CA GLU A 540 16.58 35.73 -14.39
C GLU A 540 17.82 34.99 -13.84
N LEU A 541 18.03 33.73 -14.22
CA LEU A 541 19.27 33.03 -13.86
C LEU A 541 20.50 33.60 -14.60
N THR A 542 20.32 34.30 -15.71
CA THR A 542 21.42 34.86 -16.53
C THR A 542 21.77 36.31 -16.22
N THR A 543 20.82 37.09 -15.71
CA THR A 543 20.93 38.53 -15.41
C THR A 543 20.92 38.80 -13.93
#